data_AF-A0A7H8R5C6-F1
#
_entry.id   AF-A0A7H8R5C6-F1
#
_cell.length_a   1.000
_cell.length_b   1.000
_cell.length_c   1.000
_cell.angle_alpha   90.00
_cell.angle_beta   90.00
_cell.angle_gamma   90.00
#
_symmetry.space_group_name_H-M   'P 1'
#
loop_
_entity.id
_entity.type
_entity.pdbx_description
1 polymer ?
#
loop_
_entity_poly.entity_id
_entity_poly.type
_entity_poly.pdbx_seq_one_letter_code
_entity_poly.pdbx_strand_id
1 'polypeptide(L)'
;MSGGQDLPGYFFGQSSFANHSNVPESSVVNISHLITEERDMHAYAAMGCSFQAGSATITKLAGARKEDSVVIMGVGAVGLSAIMAAKICRCSPIIAVDLHETRLQMARELGATHVINTSIDSVDLAAEIQTITNGNGPTITVDTTGSPALCKDGLDFTADNGKMILLGTPPLDAEFNIGNLVGFIKSGKSLVGSMEGDAIPGKHIPQMIRWFKSGIFPIDRLVKTYKVENFEAAISDMKAGSTIKPVLLWK
;
A
#
# COMPACT_ATOMS: atom_id res chain seq x y z
N MET A 1 -1.96 -42.41 3.00
CA MET A 1 -0.91 -41.92 2.08
C MET A 1 -1.07 -42.64 0.75
N SER A 2 -1.55 -41.95 -0.30
CA SER A 2 -1.37 -42.36 -1.70
C SER A 2 -2.07 -41.34 -2.61
N GLY A 3 -1.29 -40.52 -3.31
CA GLY A 3 -1.79 -39.55 -4.30
C GLY A 3 -1.18 -38.16 -4.25
N GLY A 4 -0.18 -37.91 -3.38
CA GLY A 4 0.52 -36.62 -3.34
C GLY A 4 1.34 -36.43 -4.61
N GLN A 5 0.78 -35.78 -5.62
CA GLN A 5 1.60 -35.11 -6.62
C GLN A 5 2.37 -34.02 -5.88
N ASP A 6 3.70 -34.02 -6.02
CA ASP A 6 4.50 -32.86 -5.64
C ASP A 6 3.90 -31.64 -6.36
N LEU A 7 3.44 -30.64 -5.60
CA LEU A 7 3.03 -29.35 -6.14
C LEU A 7 4.28 -28.46 -6.14
N PRO A 8 5.05 -28.38 -7.24
CA PRO A 8 6.22 -27.52 -7.29
C PRO A 8 5.77 -26.06 -7.31
N GLY A 9 6.33 -25.25 -6.41
CA GLY A 9 6.07 -23.81 -6.41
C GLY A 9 6.35 -23.16 -5.06
N TYR A 10 7.35 -22.29 -5.03
CA TYR A 10 7.72 -21.51 -3.84
C TYR A 10 7.63 -20.00 -4.11
N PHE A 11 6.88 -19.56 -5.13
CA PHE A 11 6.72 -18.13 -5.38
C PHE A 11 5.97 -17.50 -4.20
N PHE A 12 6.67 -16.66 -3.43
CA PHE A 12 6.23 -16.17 -2.12
C PHE A 12 5.79 -17.29 -1.15
N GLY A 13 6.31 -18.51 -1.32
CA GLY A 13 5.93 -19.67 -0.51
C GLY A 13 4.45 -20.09 -0.64
N GLN A 14 3.75 -19.60 -1.68
CA GLN A 14 2.33 -19.90 -1.89
C GLN A 14 2.01 -20.42 -3.30
N SER A 15 2.64 -19.87 -4.36
CA SER A 15 2.30 -20.18 -5.75
C SER A 15 0.78 -20.30 -5.97
N SER A 16 0.03 -19.24 -5.58
CA SER A 16 -1.43 -19.25 -5.43
C SER A 16 -2.22 -19.04 -6.73
N PHE A 17 -1.55 -19.06 -7.88
CA PHE A 17 -2.21 -19.16 -9.17
C PHE A 17 -2.45 -20.63 -9.54
N ALA A 18 -3.20 -21.32 -8.67
CA ALA A 18 -3.59 -22.72 -8.81
C ALA A 18 -4.86 -23.01 -7.99
N ASN A 19 -5.58 -24.09 -8.32
CA ASN A 19 -6.72 -24.58 -7.52
C ASN A 19 -6.31 -25.08 -6.13
N HIS A 20 -5.06 -25.54 -5.98
CA HIS A 20 -4.50 -26.01 -4.71
C HIS A 20 -3.04 -25.53 -4.59
N SER A 21 -2.64 -25.17 -3.38
CA SER A 21 -1.29 -24.73 -3.05
C SER A 21 -0.79 -25.43 -1.80
N ASN A 22 0.48 -25.84 -1.80
CA ASN A 22 1.15 -26.31 -0.59
C ASN A 22 1.89 -25.12 0.04
N VAL A 23 1.66 -24.88 1.33
CA VAL A 23 2.23 -23.72 2.05
C VAL A 23 2.77 -24.15 3.40
N PRO A 24 3.83 -23.49 3.92
CA PRO A 24 4.23 -23.66 5.30
C PRO A 24 3.08 -23.32 6.25
N GLU A 25 2.83 -24.14 7.26
CA GLU A 25 1.78 -23.87 8.25
C GLU A 25 1.95 -22.48 8.90
N SER A 26 3.19 -22.04 9.10
CA SER A 26 3.53 -20.74 9.65
C SER A 26 3.08 -19.54 8.81
N SER A 27 2.76 -19.71 7.52
CA SER A 27 2.22 -18.65 6.65
C SER A 27 0.68 -18.66 6.58
N VAL A 28 0.01 -19.62 7.22
CA VAL A 28 -1.45 -19.74 7.21
C VAL A 28 -2.05 -18.86 8.30
N VAL A 29 -2.91 -17.92 7.90
CA VAL A 29 -3.76 -17.16 8.83
C VAL A 29 -5.19 -17.67 8.73
N ASN A 30 -5.63 -18.41 9.74
CA ASN A 30 -6.98 -18.95 9.77
C ASN A 30 -8.03 -17.86 10.09
N ILE A 31 -8.84 -17.52 9.09
CA ILE A 31 -9.92 -16.53 9.17
C ILE A 31 -11.31 -17.15 8.96
N SER A 32 -11.46 -18.48 9.04
CA SER A 32 -12.74 -19.15 8.72
C SER A 32 -13.91 -18.61 9.55
N HIS A 33 -13.67 -18.33 10.82
CA HIS A 33 -14.63 -17.73 11.76
C HIS A 33 -15.01 -16.27 11.45
N LEU A 34 -14.31 -15.62 10.51
CA LEU A 34 -14.57 -14.25 10.08
C LEU A 34 -15.20 -14.18 8.68
N ILE A 35 -15.31 -15.31 7.97
CA ILE A 35 -15.98 -15.39 6.67
C ILE A 35 -17.46 -15.64 6.93
N THR A 36 -18.32 -14.77 6.42
CA THR A 36 -19.78 -14.89 6.55
C THR A 36 -20.44 -15.38 5.27
N GLU A 37 -19.84 -15.10 4.13
CA GLU A 37 -20.34 -15.47 2.80
C GLU A 37 -19.17 -15.54 1.80
N GLU A 38 -19.36 -16.22 0.67
CA GLU A 38 -18.30 -16.45 -0.32
C GLU A 38 -17.66 -15.14 -0.84
N ARG A 39 -18.46 -14.08 -1.04
CA ARG A 39 -17.95 -12.79 -1.52
C ARG A 39 -16.94 -12.13 -0.57
N ASP A 40 -16.96 -12.47 0.72
CA ASP A 40 -15.95 -12.01 1.66
C ASP A 40 -14.55 -12.47 1.22
N MET A 41 -14.44 -13.70 0.72
CA MET A 41 -13.17 -14.26 0.27
C MET A 41 -12.58 -13.48 -0.91
N HIS A 42 -13.42 -12.95 -1.80
CA HIS A 42 -12.97 -12.11 -2.91
C HIS A 42 -12.33 -10.81 -2.41
N ALA A 43 -12.94 -10.15 -1.43
CA ALA A 43 -12.39 -8.93 -0.83
C ALA A 43 -11.11 -9.23 -0.02
N TYR A 44 -11.06 -10.38 0.66
CA TYR A 44 -9.97 -10.72 1.57
C TYR A 44 -8.72 -11.25 0.85
N ALA A 45 -8.84 -11.67 -0.41
CA ALA A 45 -7.77 -12.28 -1.20
C ALA A 45 -6.46 -11.49 -1.20
N ALA A 46 -6.51 -10.15 -1.18
CA ALA A 46 -5.33 -9.28 -1.19
C ALA A 46 -4.88 -8.79 0.20
N MET A 47 -5.49 -9.28 1.29
CA MET A 47 -5.10 -8.93 2.66
C MET A 47 -3.74 -9.47 3.08
N GLY A 48 -3.29 -10.60 2.53
CA GLY A 48 -1.99 -11.17 2.86
C GLY A 48 -0.78 -10.42 2.28
N CYS A 49 -1.00 -9.38 1.48
CA CYS A 49 0.05 -8.56 0.87
C CYS A 49 -0.39 -7.09 0.84
N SER A 50 -0.85 -6.58 -0.32
CA SER A 50 -0.98 -5.13 -0.54
C SER A 50 -1.83 -4.37 0.50
N PHE A 51 -2.92 -4.94 0.99
CA PHE A 51 -3.74 -4.25 2.00
C PHE A 51 -3.05 -4.24 3.37
N GLN A 52 -2.38 -5.32 3.76
CA GLN A 52 -1.57 -5.35 4.97
C GLN A 52 -0.39 -4.38 4.85
N ALA A 53 0.40 -4.48 3.79
CA ALA A 53 1.59 -3.67 3.56
C ALA A 53 1.32 -2.16 3.74
N GLY A 54 0.27 -1.64 3.09
CA GLY A 54 -0.10 -0.23 3.20
C GLY A 54 -0.60 0.15 4.60
N SER A 55 -1.56 -0.60 5.13
CA SER A 55 -2.22 -0.24 6.39
C SER A 55 -1.32 -0.43 7.62
N ALA A 56 -0.49 -1.47 7.63
CA ALA A 56 0.47 -1.72 8.71
C ALA A 56 1.64 -0.73 8.65
N THR A 57 2.09 -0.32 7.45
CA THR A 57 3.08 0.75 7.34
C THR A 57 2.65 2.01 8.09
N ILE A 58 1.38 2.39 8.00
CA ILE A 58 0.86 3.57 8.71
C ILE A 58 0.62 3.29 10.19
N THR A 59 -0.12 2.22 10.51
CA THR A 59 -0.60 1.98 11.88
C THR A 59 0.43 1.36 12.82
N LYS A 60 1.44 0.67 12.26
CA LYS A 60 2.47 -0.05 13.02
C LYS A 60 3.84 0.59 12.85
N LEU A 61 4.39 0.57 11.64
CA LEU A 61 5.76 0.98 11.38
C LEU A 61 5.96 2.49 11.59
N ALA A 62 5.11 3.31 10.96
CA ALA A 62 5.12 4.75 11.15
C ALA A 62 4.62 5.12 12.56
N GLY A 63 3.65 4.37 13.08
CA GLY A 63 3.01 4.63 14.36
C GLY A 63 2.15 5.89 14.34
N ALA A 64 1.49 6.14 13.19
CA ALA A 64 0.80 7.39 12.88
C ALA A 64 -0.31 7.73 13.87
N ARG A 65 -0.43 9.02 14.17
CA ARG A 65 -1.39 9.61 15.11
C ARG A 65 -2.11 10.80 14.46
N LYS A 66 -3.06 11.38 15.18
CA LYS A 66 -3.87 12.49 14.68
C LYS A 66 -3.07 13.77 14.40
N GLU A 67 -1.90 13.89 15.00
CA GLU A 67 -0.97 15.01 14.83
C GLU A 67 -0.13 14.88 13.56
N ASP A 68 -0.13 13.70 12.92
CA ASP A 68 0.71 13.44 11.75
C ASP A 68 0.08 13.95 10.46
N SER A 69 0.94 14.55 9.64
CA SER A 69 0.69 14.86 8.24
C SER A 69 1.31 13.77 7.37
N VAL A 70 0.51 13.21 6.47
CA VAL A 70 0.87 12.00 5.72
C VAL A 70 0.87 12.28 4.23
N VAL A 71 1.97 12.00 3.54
CA VAL A 71 2.05 11.91 2.08
C VAL A 71 2.19 10.46 1.66
N ILE A 72 1.33 10.01 0.75
CA ILE A 72 1.42 8.69 0.11
C ILE A 72 1.69 8.88 -1.38
N MET A 73 2.86 8.45 -1.83
CA MET A 73 3.25 8.46 -3.24
C MET A 73 2.95 7.11 -3.88
N GLY A 74 2.19 7.14 -4.97
CA GLY A 74 1.57 5.96 -5.56
C GLY A 74 0.28 5.59 -4.85
N VAL A 75 -0.81 5.49 -5.61
CA VAL A 75 -2.16 5.30 -5.10
C VAL A 75 -2.79 4.05 -5.74
N GLY A 76 -1.97 3.00 -5.87
CA GLY A 76 -2.43 1.63 -6.13
C GLY A 76 -3.02 0.98 -4.88
N ALA A 77 -3.16 -0.36 -4.90
CA ALA A 77 -3.75 -1.10 -3.77
C ALA A 77 -3.03 -0.88 -2.43
N VAL A 78 -1.69 -0.75 -2.45
CA VAL A 78 -0.88 -0.47 -1.26
C VAL A 78 -1.12 0.96 -0.76
N GLY A 79 -0.97 1.95 -1.62
CA GLY A 79 -1.15 3.36 -1.26
C GLY A 79 -2.57 3.68 -0.78
N LEU A 80 -3.61 3.16 -1.46
CA LEU A 80 -5.00 3.34 -1.02
C LEU A 80 -5.28 2.69 0.35
N SER A 81 -4.66 1.54 0.62
CA SER A 81 -4.70 0.93 1.95
C SER A 81 -4.04 1.82 3.01
N ALA A 82 -2.88 2.42 2.69
CA ALA A 82 -2.21 3.37 3.58
C ALA A 82 -3.06 4.62 3.84
N ILE A 83 -3.73 5.18 2.81
CA ILE A 83 -4.63 6.34 2.95
C ILE A 83 -5.80 6.03 3.88
N MET A 84 -6.48 4.90 3.69
CA MET A 84 -7.57 4.50 4.58
C MET A 84 -7.06 4.30 6.02
N ALA A 85 -5.87 3.72 6.20
CA ALA A 85 -5.27 3.55 7.52
C ALA A 85 -4.89 4.90 8.18
N ALA A 86 -4.39 5.87 7.41
CA ALA A 86 -4.11 7.22 7.90
C ALA A 86 -5.41 7.91 8.35
N LYS A 87 -6.51 7.74 7.60
CA LYS A 87 -7.84 8.20 8.00
C LYS A 87 -8.31 7.54 9.30
N ILE A 88 -8.11 6.23 9.48
CA ILE A 88 -8.40 5.51 10.72
C ILE A 88 -7.60 6.09 11.90
N CYS A 89 -6.33 6.44 11.69
CA CYS A 89 -5.47 7.13 12.66
C CYS A 89 -5.83 8.61 12.87
N ARG A 90 -6.75 9.16 12.07
CA ARG A 90 -7.17 10.57 12.08
C ARG A 90 -6.06 11.56 11.71
N CYS A 91 -5.09 11.13 10.93
CA CYS A 91 -4.03 11.98 10.41
C CYS A 91 -4.62 13.12 9.56
N SER A 92 -3.95 14.27 9.55
CA SER A 92 -4.34 15.42 8.74
C SER A 92 -3.19 16.42 8.58
N PRO A 93 -2.88 16.89 7.36
CA PRO A 93 -3.45 16.45 6.08
C PRO A 93 -3.03 15.02 5.69
N ILE A 94 -3.88 14.36 4.88
CA ILE A 94 -3.56 13.13 4.14
C ILE A 94 -3.49 13.50 2.66
N ILE A 95 -2.31 13.40 2.05
CA ILE A 95 -2.00 13.86 0.70
C ILE A 95 -1.70 12.62 -0.16
N ALA A 96 -2.46 12.44 -1.25
CA ALA A 96 -2.25 11.35 -2.19
C ALA A 96 -1.59 11.86 -3.48
N VAL A 97 -0.55 11.17 -3.94
CA VAL A 97 0.22 11.57 -5.13
C VAL A 97 0.22 10.42 -6.14
N ASP A 98 -0.32 10.64 -7.34
CA ASP A 98 -0.36 9.66 -8.43
C ASP A 98 -0.41 10.38 -9.77
N LEU A 99 -0.27 9.64 -10.87
CA LEU A 99 -0.39 10.15 -12.23
C LEU A 99 -1.77 9.86 -12.84
N HIS A 100 -2.55 8.95 -12.25
CA HIS A 100 -3.88 8.58 -12.73
C HIS A 100 -4.98 9.32 -11.96
N GLU A 101 -5.69 10.25 -12.63
CA GLU A 101 -6.77 11.03 -12.00
C GLU A 101 -7.87 10.13 -11.41
N THR A 102 -8.19 9.01 -12.05
CA THR A 102 -9.19 8.04 -11.54
C THR A 102 -8.79 7.43 -10.20
N ARG A 103 -7.48 7.19 -9.97
CA ARG A 103 -6.96 6.71 -8.68
C ARG A 103 -6.99 7.81 -7.63
N LEU A 104 -6.69 9.05 -8.02
CA LEU A 104 -6.77 10.21 -7.12
C LEU A 104 -8.21 10.49 -6.68
N GLN A 105 -9.19 10.33 -7.57
CA GLN A 105 -10.60 10.41 -7.20
C GLN A 105 -10.96 9.35 -6.16
N MET A 106 -10.57 8.09 -6.38
CA MET A 106 -10.74 7.02 -5.39
C MET A 106 -10.03 7.35 -4.06
N ALA A 107 -8.84 7.94 -4.12
CA ALA A 107 -8.09 8.38 -2.95
C ALA A 107 -8.89 9.36 -2.08
N ARG A 108 -9.50 10.39 -2.71
CA ARG A 108 -10.36 11.37 -2.01
C ARG A 108 -11.52 10.67 -1.30
N GLU A 109 -12.21 9.77 -2.00
CA GLU A 109 -13.35 9.02 -1.46
C GLU A 109 -12.96 8.11 -0.29
N LEU A 110 -11.73 7.60 -0.29
CA LEU A 110 -11.23 6.68 0.73
C LEU A 110 -10.51 7.36 1.90
N GLY A 111 -10.21 8.66 1.82
CA GLY A 111 -9.70 9.42 2.97
C GLY A 111 -8.65 10.48 2.69
N ALA A 112 -8.14 10.58 1.45
CA ALA A 112 -7.21 11.64 1.11
C ALA A 112 -7.91 12.99 1.22
N THR A 113 -7.32 13.89 2.00
CA THR A 113 -7.78 15.28 2.15
C THR A 113 -7.33 16.14 0.97
N HIS A 114 -6.19 15.81 0.38
CA HIS A 114 -5.58 16.50 -0.75
C HIS A 114 -5.09 15.45 -1.75
N VAL A 115 -5.03 15.82 -3.01
CA VAL A 115 -4.41 14.99 -4.05
C VAL A 115 -3.56 15.85 -4.96
N ILE A 116 -2.50 15.27 -5.49
CA ILE A 116 -1.58 15.91 -6.42
C ILE A 116 -1.43 14.99 -7.62
N ASN A 117 -1.72 15.50 -8.82
CA ASN A 117 -1.58 14.77 -10.06
C ASN A 117 -0.24 15.13 -10.74
N THR A 118 0.72 14.21 -10.68
CA THR A 118 2.07 14.43 -11.24
C THR A 118 2.15 14.19 -12.75
N SER A 119 1.04 13.86 -13.42
CA SER A 119 0.99 13.80 -14.89
C SER A 119 0.83 15.20 -15.52
N ILE A 120 0.65 16.24 -14.72
CA ILE A 120 0.45 17.61 -15.18
C ILE A 120 1.82 18.31 -15.14
N ASP A 121 2.35 18.69 -16.31
CA ASP A 121 3.71 19.23 -16.47
C ASP A 121 4.01 20.46 -15.60
N SER A 122 2.99 21.25 -15.25
CA SER A 122 3.15 22.46 -14.42
C SER A 122 3.21 22.18 -12.92
N VAL A 123 3.06 20.93 -12.48
CA VAL A 123 3.02 20.57 -11.06
C VAL A 123 4.44 20.41 -10.52
N ASP A 124 4.79 21.27 -9.57
CA ASP A 124 5.95 21.08 -8.70
C ASP A 124 5.50 20.34 -7.43
N LEU A 125 5.79 19.04 -7.37
CA LEU A 125 5.37 18.18 -6.27
C LEU A 125 5.85 18.69 -4.91
N ALA A 126 7.10 19.16 -4.82
CA ALA A 126 7.66 19.64 -3.56
C ALA A 126 6.98 20.95 -3.13
N ALA A 127 6.76 21.89 -4.05
CA ALA A 127 6.10 23.15 -3.75
C ALA A 127 4.63 22.96 -3.31
N GLU A 128 3.89 22.06 -3.95
CA GLU A 128 2.52 21.70 -3.57
C GLU A 128 2.46 21.09 -2.17
N ILE A 129 3.33 20.11 -1.88
CA ILE A 129 3.41 19.50 -0.55
C ILE A 129 3.78 20.53 0.51
N GLN A 130 4.75 21.40 0.23
CA GLN A 130 5.14 22.47 1.15
C GLN A 130 3.97 23.42 1.42
N THR A 131 3.20 23.79 0.40
CA THR A 131 2.01 24.63 0.56
C THR A 131 0.98 23.98 1.46
N ILE A 132 0.64 22.71 1.22
CA ILE A 132 -0.36 21.97 2.01
C ILE A 132 0.11 21.75 3.47
N THR A 133 1.41 21.62 3.69
CA THR A 133 2.02 21.35 5.01
C THR A 133 2.54 22.61 5.72
N ASN A 134 2.17 23.80 5.22
CA ASN A 134 2.56 25.10 5.77
C ASN A 134 4.09 25.28 5.88
N GLY A 135 4.84 24.79 4.90
CA GLY A 135 6.29 24.93 4.79
C GLY A 135 7.11 23.96 5.66
N ASN A 136 6.47 23.08 6.42
CA ASN A 136 7.18 22.15 7.30
C ASN A 136 7.53 20.82 6.62
N GLY A 137 6.79 20.44 5.57
CA GLY A 137 6.80 19.07 5.06
C GLY A 137 5.90 18.12 5.87
N PRO A 138 5.64 16.92 5.35
CA PRO A 138 4.89 15.88 6.06
C PRO A 138 5.74 15.22 7.16
N THR A 139 5.12 14.84 8.29
CA THR A 139 5.80 14.05 9.33
C THR A 139 5.98 12.59 8.92
N ILE A 140 5.13 12.09 8.01
CA ILE A 140 5.21 10.75 7.43
C ILE A 140 5.08 10.84 5.91
N THR A 141 6.10 10.39 5.20
CA THR A 141 6.07 10.17 3.75
C THR A 141 6.24 8.70 3.47
N VAL A 142 5.38 8.13 2.62
CA VAL A 142 5.46 6.73 2.21
C VAL A 142 5.55 6.65 0.69
N ASP A 143 6.65 6.10 0.17
CA ASP A 143 6.72 5.69 -1.22
C ASP A 143 6.13 4.29 -1.39
N THR A 144 5.16 4.17 -2.29
CA THR A 144 4.62 2.88 -2.75
C THR A 144 4.86 2.65 -4.24
N THR A 145 5.61 3.54 -4.90
CA THR A 145 5.88 3.47 -6.35
C THR A 145 7.10 2.64 -6.71
N GLY A 146 8.11 2.62 -5.82
CA GLY A 146 9.43 2.06 -6.13
C GLY A 146 10.26 2.95 -7.07
N SER A 147 9.88 4.22 -7.27
CA SER A 147 10.62 5.16 -8.11
C SER A 147 11.75 5.82 -7.31
N PRO A 148 13.04 5.63 -7.68
CA PRO A 148 14.15 6.25 -6.96
C PRO A 148 14.10 7.78 -6.93
N ALA A 149 13.58 8.40 -8.00
CA ALA A 149 13.38 9.84 -8.07
C ALA A 149 12.37 10.32 -7.02
N LEU A 150 11.21 9.65 -6.93
CA LEU A 150 10.20 10.00 -5.91
C LEU A 150 10.68 9.66 -4.50
N CYS A 151 11.47 8.60 -4.31
CA CYS A 151 12.09 8.31 -3.01
C CYS A 151 13.01 9.46 -2.56
N LYS A 152 13.79 10.04 -3.49
CA LYS A 152 14.64 11.19 -3.22
C LYS A 152 13.83 12.44 -2.91
N ASP A 153 12.85 12.78 -3.74
CA ASP A 153 11.98 13.93 -3.52
C ASP A 153 11.25 13.80 -2.17
N GLY A 154 10.73 12.61 -1.90
CA GLY A 154 10.10 12.21 -0.64
C GLY A 154 10.98 12.49 0.58
N LEU A 155 12.24 12.06 0.52
CA LEU A 155 13.20 12.34 1.59
C LEU A 155 13.44 13.84 1.79
N ASP A 156 13.54 14.58 0.70
CA ASP A 156 13.84 16.02 0.72
C ASP A 156 12.69 16.82 1.33
N PHE A 157 11.45 16.60 0.88
CA PHE A 157 10.30 17.37 1.37
C PHE A 157 9.77 16.89 2.72
N THR A 158 10.13 15.68 3.20
CA THR A 158 9.74 15.20 4.54
C THR A 158 10.18 16.21 5.60
N ALA A 159 9.37 16.40 6.64
CA ALA A 159 9.68 17.33 7.73
C ALA A 159 10.92 16.90 8.52
N ASP A 160 11.53 17.86 9.21
CA ASP A 160 12.53 17.55 10.25
C ASP A 160 11.91 16.65 11.32
N ASN A 161 12.68 15.66 11.79
CA ASN A 161 12.24 14.55 12.64
C ASN A 161 11.15 13.65 12.04
N GLY A 162 10.80 13.85 10.76
CA GLY A 162 9.84 13.04 10.03
C GLY A 162 10.42 11.70 9.54
N LYS A 163 9.54 10.86 9.01
CA LYS A 163 9.89 9.54 8.47
C LYS A 163 9.60 9.49 6.97
N MET A 164 10.63 9.18 6.19
CA MET A 164 10.47 8.70 4.81
C MET A 164 10.51 7.18 4.81
N ILE A 165 9.43 6.53 4.38
CA ILE A 165 9.28 5.08 4.37
C ILE A 165 9.26 4.57 2.94
N LEU A 166 10.20 3.68 2.61
CA LEU A 166 10.31 2.99 1.34
C LEU A 166 9.52 1.68 1.43
N LEU A 167 8.39 1.59 0.72
CA LEU A 167 7.54 0.40 0.67
C LEU A 167 7.38 -0.15 -0.75
N GLY A 168 7.43 0.71 -1.76
CA GLY A 168 7.46 0.29 -3.16
C GLY A 168 8.76 -0.46 -3.47
N THR A 169 8.66 -1.53 -4.26
CA THR A 169 9.83 -2.31 -4.68
C THR A 169 10.42 -1.70 -5.95
N PRO A 170 11.64 -1.14 -5.91
CA PRO A 170 12.30 -0.60 -7.09
C PRO A 170 12.93 -1.72 -7.95
N PRO A 171 13.46 -1.40 -9.15
CA PRO A 171 14.37 -2.29 -9.86
C PRO A 171 15.55 -2.77 -8.98
N LEU A 172 16.11 -3.94 -9.25
CA LEU A 172 17.13 -4.58 -8.39
C LEU A 172 18.43 -3.77 -8.26
N ASP A 173 18.76 -2.98 -9.26
CA ASP A 173 19.94 -2.12 -9.38
C ASP A 173 19.65 -0.66 -9.05
N ALA A 174 18.44 -0.37 -8.54
CA ALA A 174 18.03 0.99 -8.26
C ALA A 174 18.72 1.56 -7.03
N GLU A 175 19.23 2.78 -7.19
CA GLU A 175 19.91 3.54 -6.14
C GLU A 175 19.41 4.98 -6.12
N PHE A 176 19.50 5.63 -4.96
CA PHE A 176 19.37 7.09 -4.86
C PHE A 176 20.32 7.63 -3.78
N ASN A 177 20.79 8.87 -3.99
CA ASN A 177 21.73 9.52 -3.08
C ASN A 177 20.97 10.33 -2.02
N ILE A 178 21.22 10.08 -0.73
CA ILE A 178 20.56 10.79 0.39
C ILE A 178 21.02 12.25 0.56
N GLY A 179 21.98 12.71 -0.25
CA GLY A 179 22.45 14.08 -0.30
C GLY A 179 23.47 14.42 0.79
N ASN A 180 23.39 15.65 1.30
CA ASN A 180 24.34 16.17 2.28
C ASN A 180 24.12 15.51 3.66
N LEU A 181 25.10 14.72 4.11
CA LEU A 181 25.00 13.98 5.38
C LEU A 181 24.92 14.89 6.62
N VAL A 182 25.59 16.05 6.61
CA VAL A 182 25.50 17.00 7.74
C VAL A 182 24.09 17.57 7.85
N GLY A 183 23.46 17.91 6.72
CA GLY A 183 22.07 18.33 6.65
C GLY A 183 21.11 17.23 7.11
N PHE A 184 21.32 15.99 6.63
CA PHE A 184 20.51 14.85 7.03
C PHE A 184 20.59 14.59 8.55
N ILE A 185 21.80 14.56 9.12
CA ILE A 185 22.02 14.42 10.57
C ILE A 185 21.32 15.53 11.34
N LYS A 186 21.43 16.79 10.89
CA LYS A 186 20.78 17.94 11.54
C LYS A 186 19.26 17.90 11.47
N SER A 187 18.70 17.39 10.39
CA SER A 187 17.24 17.31 10.21
C SER A 187 16.57 16.31 11.14
N GLY A 188 17.31 15.33 11.69
CA GLY A 188 16.74 14.27 12.51
C GLY A 188 15.79 13.32 11.76
N LYS A 189 15.72 13.41 10.42
CA LYS A 189 14.88 12.55 9.58
C LYS A 189 15.26 11.08 9.70
N SER A 190 14.26 10.21 9.55
CA SER A 190 14.47 8.77 9.42
C SER A 190 14.17 8.32 8.00
N LEU A 191 15.06 7.51 7.41
CA LEU A 191 14.82 6.77 6.18
C LEU A 191 14.65 5.29 6.54
N VAL A 192 13.47 4.72 6.24
CA VAL A 192 13.06 3.40 6.75
C VAL A 192 12.62 2.52 5.59
N GLY A 193 13.19 1.32 5.47
CA GLY A 193 12.65 0.28 4.59
C GLY A 193 11.48 -0.44 5.25
N SER A 194 10.45 -0.79 4.47
CA SER A 194 9.27 -1.51 4.94
C SER A 194 9.04 -2.78 4.12
N MET A 195 8.97 -3.93 4.81
CA MET A 195 8.52 -5.19 4.24
C MET A 195 7.18 -5.55 4.87
N GLU A 196 6.12 -5.65 4.07
CA GLU A 196 4.77 -5.99 4.52
C GLU A 196 4.24 -5.11 5.67
N GLY A 197 4.77 -3.88 5.81
CA GLY A 197 4.39 -2.93 6.84
C GLY A 197 4.82 -3.32 8.26
N ASP A 198 5.80 -4.23 8.39
CA ASP A 198 6.24 -4.82 9.68
C ASP A 198 5.09 -5.46 10.46
N ALA A 199 4.11 -6.01 9.72
CA ALA A 199 2.92 -6.61 10.28
C ALA A 199 3.22 -8.01 10.81
N ILE A 200 2.48 -8.40 11.86
CA ILE A 200 2.28 -9.80 12.22
C ILE A 200 0.96 -10.23 11.56
N PRO A 201 0.97 -11.06 10.49
CA PRO A 201 -0.24 -11.33 9.71
C PRO A 201 -1.39 -11.90 10.52
N GLY A 202 -1.10 -12.84 11.43
CA GLY A 202 -2.08 -13.44 12.34
C GLY A 202 -2.79 -12.46 13.27
N LYS A 203 -2.25 -11.24 13.46
CA LYS A 203 -2.89 -10.17 14.23
C LYS A 203 -3.51 -9.11 13.32
N HIS A 204 -2.81 -8.74 12.24
CA HIS A 204 -3.19 -7.61 11.40
C HIS A 204 -4.32 -7.94 10.43
N ILE A 205 -4.33 -9.12 9.82
CA ILE A 205 -5.41 -9.54 8.90
C ILE A 205 -6.77 -9.56 9.63
N PRO A 206 -6.93 -10.20 10.81
CA PRO A 206 -8.18 -10.12 11.56
C PRO A 206 -8.60 -8.68 11.91
N GLN A 207 -7.65 -7.78 12.16
CA GLN A 207 -7.93 -6.37 12.41
C GLN A 207 -8.46 -5.65 11.17
N MET A 208 -7.86 -5.89 10.01
CA MET A 208 -8.35 -5.33 8.74
C MET A 208 -9.75 -5.84 8.40
N ILE A 209 -10.05 -7.12 8.65
CA ILE A 209 -11.40 -7.67 8.47
C ILE A 209 -12.40 -6.94 9.38
N ARG A 210 -12.04 -6.66 10.64
CA ARG A 210 -12.91 -5.86 11.53
C ARG A 210 -13.16 -4.46 10.99
N TRP A 211 -12.11 -3.77 10.49
CA TRP A 211 -12.27 -2.45 9.89
C TRP A 211 -13.13 -2.47 8.62
N PHE A 212 -12.99 -3.50 7.80
CA PHE A 212 -13.81 -3.71 6.62
C PHE A 212 -15.28 -3.92 7.00
N LYS A 213 -15.56 -4.84 7.93
CA LYS A 213 -16.93 -5.11 8.40
C LYS A 213 -17.57 -3.92 9.12
N SER A 214 -16.79 -3.02 9.72
CA SER A 214 -17.30 -1.78 10.29
C SER A 214 -17.43 -0.63 9.28
N GLY A 215 -17.13 -0.87 8.00
CA GLY A 215 -17.27 0.12 6.91
C GLY A 215 -16.19 1.21 6.86
N ILE A 216 -15.13 1.12 7.69
CA ILE A 216 -14.08 2.14 7.74
C ILE A 216 -12.85 1.79 6.91
N PHE A 217 -12.84 0.60 6.30
CA PHE A 217 -11.79 0.12 5.41
C PHE A 217 -12.40 -0.64 4.22
N PRO A 218 -13.18 0.04 3.35
CA PRO A 218 -13.97 -0.59 2.27
C PRO A 218 -13.10 -1.05 1.10
N ILE A 219 -12.29 -2.08 1.33
CA ILE A 219 -11.36 -2.68 0.35
C ILE A 219 -12.02 -3.40 -0.81
N ASP A 220 -13.30 -3.78 -0.68
CA ASP A 220 -14.11 -4.35 -1.74
C ASP A 220 -14.19 -3.41 -2.95
N ARG A 221 -14.17 -2.09 -2.70
CA ARG A 221 -14.13 -1.05 -3.74
C ARG A 221 -12.86 -1.06 -4.59
N LEU A 222 -11.80 -1.72 -4.13
CA LEU A 222 -10.52 -1.82 -4.83
C LEU A 222 -10.42 -3.11 -5.66
N VAL A 223 -11.30 -4.07 -5.40
CA VAL A 223 -11.26 -5.41 -5.98
C VAL A 223 -12.14 -5.48 -7.23
N LYS A 224 -11.59 -6.04 -8.30
CA LYS A 224 -12.36 -6.49 -9.46
C LYS A 224 -12.09 -7.97 -9.68
N THR A 225 -13.14 -8.77 -9.72
CA THR A 225 -13.03 -10.21 -9.91
C THR A 225 -12.99 -10.57 -11.39
N TYR A 226 -12.15 -11.53 -11.74
CA TYR A 226 -12.03 -12.12 -13.06
C TYR A 226 -12.10 -13.63 -12.93
N LYS A 227 -12.74 -14.31 -13.88
CA LYS A 227 -12.55 -15.76 -13.99
C LYS A 227 -11.11 -16.03 -14.41
N VAL A 228 -10.52 -17.13 -13.95
CA VAL A 228 -9.12 -17.49 -14.27
C VAL A 228 -8.85 -17.54 -15.78
N GLU A 229 -9.84 -17.93 -16.59
CA GLU A 229 -9.72 -17.99 -18.05
C GLU A 229 -9.51 -16.59 -18.69
N ASN A 230 -9.81 -15.52 -17.95
CA ASN A 230 -9.65 -14.12 -18.37
C ASN A 230 -8.41 -13.46 -17.76
N PHE A 231 -7.39 -14.23 -17.39
CA PHE A 231 -6.17 -13.74 -16.76
C PHE A 231 -5.46 -12.60 -17.54
N GLU A 232 -5.38 -12.71 -18.87
CA GLU A 232 -4.75 -11.67 -19.69
C GLU A 232 -5.48 -10.32 -19.62
N ALA A 233 -6.81 -10.34 -19.57
CA ALA A 233 -7.62 -9.13 -19.39
C ALA A 233 -7.37 -8.53 -18.00
N ALA A 234 -7.25 -9.35 -16.96
CA ALA A 234 -6.91 -8.89 -15.62
C ALA A 234 -5.54 -8.18 -15.57
N ILE A 235 -4.53 -8.72 -16.27
CA ILE A 235 -3.20 -8.08 -16.40
C ILE A 235 -3.32 -6.75 -17.16
N SER A 236 -4.02 -6.75 -18.29
CA SER A 236 -4.17 -5.56 -19.14
C SER A 236 -4.83 -4.41 -18.38
N ASP A 237 -5.96 -4.69 -17.71
CA ASP A 237 -6.68 -3.71 -16.90
C ASP A 237 -5.84 -3.18 -15.73
N MET A 238 -5.06 -4.05 -15.08
CA MET A 238 -4.14 -3.66 -14.01
C MET A 238 -3.06 -2.71 -14.51
N LYS A 239 -2.44 -3.01 -15.66
CA LYS A 239 -1.40 -2.18 -16.29
C LYS A 239 -1.96 -0.84 -16.78
N ALA A 240 -3.16 -0.84 -17.34
CA ALA A 240 -3.86 0.37 -17.78
C ALA A 240 -4.34 1.24 -16.61
N GLY A 241 -4.32 0.71 -15.39
CA GLY A 241 -4.78 1.41 -14.18
C GLY A 241 -6.30 1.46 -14.02
N SER A 242 -7.06 0.84 -14.93
CA SER A 242 -8.53 0.72 -14.84
C SER A 242 -8.98 -0.22 -13.72
N THR A 243 -8.07 -1.10 -13.26
CA THR A 243 -8.29 -2.00 -12.12
C THR A 243 -7.17 -1.89 -11.11
N ILE A 244 -7.53 -1.66 -9.84
CA ILE A 244 -6.57 -1.49 -8.74
C ILE A 244 -6.08 -2.84 -8.22
N LYS A 245 -7.01 -3.77 -7.94
CA LYS A 245 -6.69 -5.12 -7.47
C LYS A 245 -7.52 -6.17 -8.21
N PRO A 246 -6.96 -6.82 -9.24
CA PRO A 246 -7.61 -7.97 -9.84
C PRO A 246 -7.58 -9.17 -8.88
N VAL A 247 -8.69 -9.91 -8.81
CA VAL A 247 -8.81 -11.17 -8.08
C VAL A 247 -9.29 -12.26 -9.03
N LEU A 248 -8.52 -13.33 -9.15
CA LEU A 248 -8.86 -14.47 -10.00
C LEU A 248 -9.75 -15.45 -9.25
N LEU A 249 -10.85 -15.84 -9.87
CA LEU A 249 -11.78 -16.84 -9.35
C LEU A 249 -11.43 -18.20 -9.94
N TRP A 250 -11.11 -19.13 -9.04
CA TRP A 250 -10.79 -20.52 -9.31
C TRP A 250 -12.04 -21.38 -9.07
N LYS A 251 -12.17 -22.50 -9.79
CA LYS A 251 -13.31 -23.44 -9.68
C LYS A 251 -12.86 -24.76 -9.11
#